data_AF-A0A1I8IJY9-F1
#
_entry.id   AF-A0A1I8IJY9-F1
#
_cell.length_a   1.000
_cell.length_b   1.000
_cell.length_c   1.000
_cell.angle_alpha   90.00
_cell.angle_beta   90.00
_cell.angle_gamma   90.00
#
_symmetry.space_group_name_H-M   'P 1'
#
loop_
_entity.id
_entity.type
_entity.pdbx_description
1 polymer ?
#
loop_
_entity_poly.entity_id
_entity_poly.type
_entity_poly.pdbx_seq_one_letter_code
_entity_poly.pdbx_strand_id
1 'polypeptide(L)'
;ALVSSEDDPTGCFQKLLFLVQQPSFPPEALANLLLLYIRHEYYDLAADLLAENTETACRLLSAFLLDFLEAAVLTQTAPELAYQKLDQLAGRQADNLRRLTRLVQVSRQKRDDEASRAAVSEYEEGLEQYIPSREIFRSSVEFCSEHDTWKLNVAHVLLMREQYKEAANFYEGIVKKNYDKILNVSAGSLANLCVAYIMAAYEDPDRRLYHSCIVNLVIGTLYCAKGNYEFGISRVMKSLEPFQRKISTETWYYAKRCFLSLLEKMAMRLVFMRDSCDEDCIQFLELCE
;
A
#
# COMPACT_ATOMS: atom_id res chain seq x y z
N ALA A 1 -6.30 -13.40 18.05
CA ALA A 1 -7.48 -12.52 17.97
C ALA A 1 -7.39 -11.59 16.75
N LEU A 2 -6.31 -10.82 16.57
CA LEU A 2 -6.12 -9.98 15.36
C LEU A 2 -5.98 -10.77 14.05
N VAL A 3 -5.52 -12.03 14.11
CA VAL A 3 -5.35 -12.90 12.94
C VAL A 3 -6.70 -13.31 12.29
N SER A 4 -7.83 -13.10 12.97
CA SER A 4 -9.17 -13.42 12.46
C SER A 4 -10.03 -12.18 12.16
N SER A 5 -9.47 -10.96 12.19
CA SER A 5 -10.25 -9.74 11.95
C SER A 5 -10.71 -9.58 10.48
N GLU A 6 -10.02 -10.23 9.56
CA GLU A 6 -10.36 -10.19 8.12
C GLU A 6 -11.51 -11.15 7.76
N ASP A 7 -11.66 -12.26 8.51
CA ASP A 7 -12.66 -13.31 8.23
C ASP A 7 -13.97 -13.14 9.04
N ASP A 8 -13.93 -12.56 10.25
CA ASP A 8 -15.10 -12.29 11.10
C ASP A 8 -14.90 -11.05 12.02
N PRO A 9 -15.15 -9.83 11.50
CA PRO A 9 -14.98 -8.60 12.27
C PRO A 9 -15.97 -8.51 13.44
N THR A 10 -17.22 -8.96 13.27
CA THR A 10 -18.26 -8.88 14.30
C THR A 10 -17.95 -9.77 15.51
N GLY A 11 -17.50 -11.00 15.29
CA GLY A 11 -17.06 -11.90 16.36
C GLY A 11 -15.79 -11.40 17.07
N CYS A 12 -14.92 -10.67 16.37
CA CYS A 12 -13.74 -10.03 16.97
C CYS A 12 -14.15 -8.89 17.92
N PHE A 13 -15.06 -8.00 17.50
CA PHE A 13 -15.58 -6.92 18.33
C PHE A 13 -16.23 -7.43 19.62
N GLN A 14 -17.10 -8.45 19.53
CA GLN A 14 -17.78 -9.01 20.69
C GLN A 14 -16.79 -9.60 21.71
N LYS A 15 -15.76 -10.32 21.24
CA LYS A 15 -14.74 -10.92 22.12
C LYS A 15 -13.89 -9.87 22.82
N LEU A 16 -13.46 -8.83 22.09
CA LEU A 16 -12.67 -7.75 22.65
C LEU A 16 -13.48 -6.88 23.61
N LEU A 17 -14.73 -6.57 23.27
CA LEU A 17 -15.65 -5.84 24.16
C LEU A 17 -15.89 -6.61 25.46
N PHE A 18 -16.13 -7.92 25.37
CA PHE A 18 -16.29 -8.78 26.55
C PHE A 18 -15.04 -8.79 27.44
N LEU A 19 -13.84 -8.80 26.85
CA LEU A 19 -12.58 -8.73 27.60
C LEU A 19 -12.43 -7.38 28.31
N VAL A 20 -12.70 -6.27 27.64
CA VAL A 20 -12.58 -4.93 28.23
C VAL A 20 -13.59 -4.71 29.37
N GLN A 21 -14.74 -5.39 29.34
CA GLN A 21 -15.72 -5.36 30.43
C GLN A 21 -15.29 -6.15 31.69
N GLN A 22 -14.23 -6.95 31.62
CA GLN A 22 -13.71 -7.67 32.79
C GLN A 22 -12.95 -6.71 33.73
N PRO A 23 -12.96 -6.97 35.05
CA PRO A 23 -12.20 -6.15 36.02
C PRO A 23 -10.68 -6.21 35.80
N SER A 24 -10.18 -7.23 35.11
CA SER A 24 -8.80 -7.34 34.65
C SER A 24 -8.76 -7.86 33.22
N PHE A 25 -8.10 -7.14 32.33
CA PHE A 25 -7.95 -7.53 30.93
C PHE A 25 -6.53 -7.23 30.41
N PRO A 26 -6.10 -7.89 29.34
CA PRO A 26 -4.79 -7.64 28.73
C PRO A 26 -4.67 -6.18 28.27
N PRO A 27 -3.54 -5.48 28.52
CA PRO A 27 -3.38 -4.07 28.13
C PRO A 27 -3.65 -3.82 26.64
N GLU A 28 -3.35 -4.81 25.79
CA GLU A 28 -3.54 -4.77 24.36
C GLU A 28 -5.02 -4.83 23.94
N ALA A 29 -5.92 -5.31 24.79
CA ALA A 29 -7.34 -5.49 24.43
C ALA A 29 -8.03 -4.15 24.17
N LEU A 30 -7.79 -3.14 25.01
CA LEU A 30 -8.35 -1.80 24.86
C LEU A 30 -7.77 -1.09 23.63
N ALA A 31 -6.45 -1.15 23.45
CA ALA A 31 -5.75 -0.59 22.29
C ALA A 31 -6.29 -1.16 20.97
N ASN A 32 -6.39 -2.50 20.89
CA ASN A 32 -6.85 -3.19 19.70
C ASN A 32 -8.32 -2.90 19.39
N LEU A 33 -9.18 -2.81 20.42
CA LEU A 33 -10.58 -2.48 20.24
C LEU A 33 -10.77 -1.06 19.69
N LEU A 34 -10.07 -0.07 20.27
CA LEU A 34 -10.10 1.32 19.80
C LEU A 34 -9.59 1.45 18.36
N LEU A 35 -8.47 0.80 18.03
CA LEU A 35 -7.93 0.79 16.66
C LEU A 35 -8.87 0.11 15.65
N LEU A 36 -9.57 -0.96 16.06
CA LEU A 36 -10.55 -1.62 15.20
C LEU A 36 -11.79 -0.76 15.00
N TYR A 37 -12.29 -0.07 16.03
CA TYR A 37 -13.40 0.86 15.86
C TYR A 37 -13.05 1.99 14.90
N ILE A 38 -11.87 2.59 15.03
CA ILE A 38 -11.40 3.63 14.10
C ILE A 38 -11.26 3.07 12.68
N ARG A 39 -10.69 1.87 12.51
CA ARG A 39 -10.51 1.24 11.19
C ARG A 39 -11.83 0.96 10.47
N HIS A 40 -12.87 0.60 11.21
CA HIS A 40 -14.20 0.31 10.66
C HIS A 40 -15.15 1.52 10.74
N GLU A 41 -14.61 2.72 10.95
CA GLU A 41 -15.35 3.99 10.97
C GLU A 41 -16.41 4.12 12.08
N TYR A 42 -16.30 3.31 13.15
CA TYR A 42 -17.13 3.40 14.35
C TYR A 42 -16.59 4.45 15.33
N TYR A 43 -16.47 5.71 14.89
CA TYR A 43 -15.83 6.79 15.64
C TYR A 43 -16.58 7.14 16.94
N ASP A 44 -17.91 7.10 16.93
CA ASP A 44 -18.72 7.39 18.13
C ASP A 44 -18.47 6.35 19.23
N LEU A 45 -18.46 5.06 18.87
CA LEU A 45 -18.16 3.97 19.81
C LEU A 45 -16.72 4.04 20.33
N ALA A 46 -15.77 4.47 19.49
CA ALA A 46 -14.39 4.72 19.94
C ALA A 46 -14.30 5.90 20.91
N ALA A 47 -15.06 6.98 20.67
CA ALA A 47 -15.13 8.14 21.54
C ALA A 47 -15.69 7.78 22.92
N ASP A 48 -16.83 7.09 22.94
CA ASP A 48 -17.49 6.66 24.17
C ASP A 48 -16.58 5.73 24.98
N LEU A 49 -16.00 4.72 24.32
CA LEU A 49 -15.10 3.77 24.98
C LEU A 49 -13.86 4.46 25.56
N LEU A 50 -13.28 5.44 24.85
CA LEU A 50 -12.12 6.19 25.32
C LEU A 50 -12.48 7.09 26.50
N ALA A 51 -13.64 7.76 26.45
CA ALA A 51 -14.13 8.61 27.53
C ALA A 51 -14.41 7.82 28.81
N GLU A 52 -15.10 6.67 28.69
CA GLU A 52 -15.40 5.77 29.81
C GLU A 52 -14.14 5.17 30.46
N ASN A 53 -13.07 5.00 29.68
CA ASN A 53 -11.83 4.35 30.12
C ASN A 53 -10.63 5.30 30.22
N THR A 54 -10.83 6.61 30.41
CA THR A 54 -9.76 7.63 30.36
C THR A 54 -8.57 7.29 31.28
N GLU A 55 -8.82 6.95 32.55
CA GLU A 55 -7.75 6.63 33.51
C GLU A 55 -7.02 5.33 33.14
N THR A 56 -7.77 4.33 32.70
CA THR A 56 -7.25 3.04 32.26
C THR A 56 -6.42 3.18 30.98
N ALA A 57 -6.86 4.01 30.03
CA ALA A 57 -6.18 4.33 28.80
C ALA A 57 -4.85 5.04 29.06
N CYS A 58 -4.83 6.05 29.96
CA CYS A 58 -3.61 6.74 30.37
C CYS A 58 -2.55 5.81 31.00
N ARG A 59 -2.99 4.72 31.65
CA ARG A 59 -2.09 3.76 32.30
C ARG A 59 -1.59 2.67 31.36
N LEU A 60 -2.45 2.18 30.46
CA LEU A 60 -2.16 1.01 29.63
C LEU A 60 -1.61 1.38 28.23
N LEU A 61 -1.92 2.58 27.73
CA LEU A 61 -1.49 3.02 26.40
C LEU A 61 -0.26 3.92 26.52
N SER A 62 0.61 3.89 25.50
CA SER A 62 1.67 4.87 25.40
C SER A 62 1.09 6.27 25.16
N ALA A 63 1.78 7.31 25.63
CA ALA A 63 1.35 8.70 25.41
C ALA A 63 1.13 9.00 23.92
N PHE A 64 1.98 8.45 23.05
CA PHE A 64 1.83 8.59 21.60
C PHE A 64 0.54 7.95 21.07
N LEU A 65 0.24 6.71 21.49
CA LEU A 65 -0.95 6.00 21.03
C LEU A 65 -2.23 6.69 21.53
N LEU A 66 -2.22 7.20 22.77
CA LEU A 66 -3.34 7.96 23.31
C LEU A 66 -3.56 9.26 22.51
N ASP A 67 -2.52 10.07 22.31
CA ASP A 67 -2.59 11.31 21.52
C ASP A 67 -3.09 11.02 20.08
N PHE A 68 -2.65 9.91 19.49
CA PHE A 68 -3.09 9.45 18.18
C PHE A 68 -4.58 9.06 18.17
N LEU A 69 -5.03 8.24 19.11
CA LEU A 69 -6.42 7.78 19.21
C LEU A 69 -7.38 8.96 19.44
N GLU A 70 -7.02 9.91 20.31
CA GLU A 70 -7.79 11.13 20.49
C GLU A 70 -7.92 11.93 19.19
N ALA A 71 -6.82 12.12 18.46
CA ALA A 71 -6.84 12.85 17.21
C ALA A 71 -7.66 12.10 16.13
N ALA A 72 -7.57 10.77 16.10
CA ALA A 72 -8.29 9.91 15.16
C ALA A 72 -9.81 9.88 15.41
N VAL A 73 -10.25 9.92 16.67
CA VAL A 73 -11.68 10.04 17.02
C VAL A 73 -12.24 11.42 16.65
N LEU A 74 -11.42 12.48 16.75
CA LEU A 74 -11.82 13.84 16.41
C LEU A 74 -12.00 14.10 14.91
N THR A 75 -11.58 13.19 14.03
CA THR A 75 -11.62 13.44 12.56
C THR A 75 -13.03 13.68 12.04
N GLN A 76 -14.06 13.04 12.63
CA GLN A 76 -15.46 13.20 12.24
C GLN A 76 -16.10 14.48 12.78
N THR A 77 -15.76 14.85 14.03
CA THR A 77 -16.44 15.93 14.74
C THR A 77 -15.74 17.28 14.56
N ALA A 78 -14.40 17.28 14.46
CA ALA A 78 -13.59 18.48 14.32
C ALA A 78 -12.33 18.21 13.48
N PRO A 79 -12.46 18.07 12.14
CA PRO A 79 -11.37 17.67 11.26
C PRO A 79 -10.16 18.62 11.29
N GLU A 80 -10.38 19.92 11.45
CA GLU A 80 -9.29 20.90 11.55
C GLU A 80 -8.46 20.72 12.83
N LEU A 81 -9.11 20.46 13.97
CA LEU A 81 -8.44 20.22 15.24
C LEU A 81 -7.72 18.86 15.24
N ALA A 82 -8.35 17.83 14.65
CA ALA A 82 -7.72 16.52 14.45
C ALA A 82 -6.44 16.65 13.63
N TYR A 83 -6.48 17.40 12.53
CA TYR A 83 -5.30 17.67 11.70
C TYR A 83 -4.20 18.40 12.47
N GLN A 84 -4.53 19.44 13.23
CA GLN A 84 -3.54 20.16 14.04
C GLN A 84 -2.88 19.26 15.11
N LYS A 85 -3.66 18.41 15.78
CA LYS A 85 -3.12 17.44 16.74
C LYS A 85 -2.19 16.43 16.06
N LEU A 86 -2.61 15.88 14.92
CA LEU A 86 -1.78 14.94 14.13
C LEU A 86 -0.49 15.60 13.63
N ASP A 87 -0.52 16.87 13.22
CA ASP A 87 0.66 17.60 12.75
C ASP A 87 1.66 17.83 13.88
N GLN A 88 1.17 18.19 15.08
CA GLN A 88 2.00 18.31 16.27
C GLN A 88 2.63 16.97 16.67
N LEU A 89 1.86 15.89 16.59
CA LEU A 89 2.32 14.54 16.89
C LEU A 89 3.41 14.11 15.89
N ALA A 90 3.20 14.38 14.60
CA ALA A 90 4.18 14.13 13.56
C ALA A 90 5.46 14.96 13.76
N GLY A 91 5.34 16.22 14.17
CA GLY A 91 6.48 17.08 14.50
C GLY A 91 7.34 16.51 15.64
N ARG A 92 6.71 16.12 16.76
CA ARG A 92 7.43 15.50 17.90
C ARG A 92 8.17 14.23 17.51
N GLN A 93 7.55 13.37 16.69
CA GLN A 93 8.20 12.16 16.22
C GLN A 93 9.36 12.44 15.26
N ALA A 94 9.21 13.40 14.34
CA ALA A 94 10.30 13.81 13.46
C ALA A 94 11.51 14.32 14.26
N ASP A 95 11.28 15.12 15.31
CA ASP A 95 12.36 15.59 16.19
C ASP A 95 13.03 14.43 16.95
N ASN A 96 12.26 13.44 17.40
CA ASN A 96 12.80 12.24 18.03
C ASN A 96 13.69 11.43 17.06
N LEU A 97 13.22 11.21 15.83
CA LEU A 97 13.99 10.53 14.78
C LEU A 97 15.27 11.29 14.42
N ARG A 98 15.24 12.63 14.34
CA ARG A 98 16.45 13.47 14.16
C ARG A 98 17.44 13.28 15.31
N ARG A 99 16.94 13.23 16.56
CA ARG A 99 17.77 13.02 17.75
C ARG A 99 18.43 11.63 17.73
N LEU A 100 17.66 10.58 17.44
CA LEU A 100 18.17 9.20 17.36
C LEU A 100 19.20 9.05 16.23
N THR A 101 18.97 9.68 15.07
CA THR A 101 19.95 9.70 13.97
C THR A 101 21.28 10.31 14.41
N ARG A 102 21.24 11.43 15.15
CA ARG A 102 22.46 12.04 15.72
C ARG A 102 23.12 11.12 16.75
N LEU A 103 22.33 10.44 17.58
CA LEU A 103 22.83 9.51 18.59
C LEU A 103 23.58 8.34 17.93
N VAL A 104 23.02 7.74 16.87
CA VAL A 104 23.68 6.67 16.10
C VAL A 104 25.02 7.15 15.54
N GLN A 105 25.07 8.36 14.97
CA GLN A 105 26.31 8.93 14.43
C GLN A 105 27.37 9.12 15.51
N VAL A 106 26.99 9.66 16.67
CA VAL A 106 27.91 9.89 17.81
C VAL A 106 28.40 8.57 18.41
N SER A 107 27.52 7.58 18.58
CA SER A 107 27.89 6.26 19.12
C SER A 107 28.88 5.52 18.20
N ARG A 108 28.66 5.61 16.87
CA ARG A 108 29.61 5.07 15.87
C ARG A 108 30.97 5.77 15.93
N GLN A 109 31.00 7.08 16.10
CA GLN A 109 32.27 7.83 16.27
C GLN A 109 33.02 7.44 17.55
N LYS A 110 32.29 7.15 18.63
CA LYS A 110 32.86 6.67 19.89
C LYS A 110 33.26 5.19 19.87
N ARG A 111 33.01 4.47 18.77
CA ARG A 111 33.16 3.00 18.65
C ARG A 111 32.43 2.22 19.73
N ASP A 112 31.30 2.75 20.18
CA ASP A 112 30.41 2.09 21.11
C ASP A 112 29.37 1.28 20.31
N ASP A 113 29.73 0.05 19.99
CA ASP A 113 28.90 -0.83 19.15
C ASP A 113 27.59 -1.23 19.83
N GLU A 114 27.54 -1.23 21.17
CA GLU A 114 26.35 -1.57 21.94
C GLU A 114 25.36 -0.40 21.95
N ALA A 115 25.84 0.82 22.25
CA ALA A 115 25.03 2.02 22.15
C ALA A 115 24.59 2.32 20.71
N SER A 116 25.42 1.99 19.70
CA SER A 116 25.02 2.14 18.31
C SER A 116 23.92 1.17 17.90
N ARG A 117 23.94 -0.09 18.37
CA ARG A 117 22.88 -1.06 18.07
C ARG A 117 21.57 -0.70 18.76
N ALA A 118 21.64 -0.30 20.03
CA ALA A 118 20.46 0.15 20.77
C ALA A 118 19.79 1.37 20.11
N ALA A 119 20.58 2.37 19.70
CA ALA A 119 20.06 3.56 19.04
C ALA A 119 19.47 3.29 17.64
N VAL A 120 19.99 2.28 16.92
CA VAL A 120 19.41 1.84 15.64
C VAL A 120 18.07 1.12 15.89
N SER A 121 18.01 0.23 16.88
CA SER A 121 16.76 -0.47 17.24
C SER A 121 15.66 0.51 17.66
N GLU A 122 16.00 1.50 18.49
CA GLU A 122 15.06 2.53 18.93
C GLU A 122 14.61 3.45 17.78
N TYR A 123 15.50 3.67 16.79
CA TYR A 123 15.14 4.39 15.56
C TYR A 123 14.17 3.59 14.69
N GLU A 124 14.39 2.28 14.52
CA GLU A 124 13.48 1.40 13.76
C GLU A 124 12.09 1.32 14.42
N GLU A 125 12.02 1.14 15.74
CA GLU A 125 10.77 1.15 16.50
C GLU A 125 10.05 2.50 16.43
N GLY A 126 10.78 3.61 16.57
CA GLY A 126 10.22 4.95 16.42
C GLY A 126 9.70 5.23 15.01
N LEU A 127 10.37 4.68 13.99
CA LEU A 127 9.94 4.78 12.61
C LEU A 127 8.64 4.01 12.36
N GLU A 128 8.47 2.82 12.95
CA GLU A 128 7.21 2.07 12.89
C GLU A 128 6.06 2.81 13.60
N GLN A 129 6.33 3.47 14.74
CA GLN A 129 5.32 4.26 15.45
C GLN A 129 4.96 5.57 14.72
N TYR A 130 5.83 6.10 13.86
CA TYR A 130 5.51 7.26 13.03
C TYR A 130 4.45 6.94 11.96
N ILE A 131 4.27 5.65 11.63
CA ILE A 131 3.44 5.17 10.52
C ILE A 131 1.95 5.53 10.65
N PRO A 132 1.28 5.42 11.80
CA PRO A 132 -0.13 5.80 11.92
C PRO A 132 -0.35 7.32 11.82
N SER A 133 0.59 8.16 12.28
CA SER A 133 0.50 9.64 12.17
C SER A 133 0.71 10.19 10.75
N ARG A 134 0.85 9.32 9.74
CA ARG A 134 1.36 9.58 8.38
C ARG A 134 0.44 10.30 7.39
N GLU A 135 -0.81 10.59 7.71
CA GLU A 135 -1.71 11.22 6.72
C GLU A 135 -1.35 12.68 6.39
N ILE A 136 -0.32 13.25 7.04
CA ILE A 136 0.11 14.64 6.82
C ILE A 136 1.37 14.71 5.94
N PHE A 137 1.16 15.18 4.72
CA PHE A 137 1.98 14.92 3.54
C PHE A 137 3.26 15.74 3.32
N ARG A 138 3.54 16.77 4.12
CA ARG A 138 4.55 17.78 3.72
C ARG A 138 5.90 17.74 4.45
N SER A 139 5.96 17.28 5.71
CA SER A 139 7.19 17.29 6.52
C SER A 139 7.94 15.95 6.58
N SER A 140 7.39 14.89 5.98
CA SER A 140 7.83 13.50 6.16
C SER A 140 8.81 12.96 5.09
N VAL A 141 9.16 13.76 4.07
CA VAL A 141 10.05 13.34 2.96
C VAL A 141 11.41 12.84 3.46
N GLU A 142 11.96 13.48 4.50
CA GLU A 142 13.31 13.20 5.02
C GLU A 142 13.47 11.78 5.60
N PHE A 143 12.38 11.18 6.08
CA PHE A 143 12.42 9.88 6.77
C PHE A 143 11.63 8.78 6.06
N CYS A 144 10.66 9.15 5.21
CA CYS A 144 9.69 8.21 4.64
C CYS A 144 9.79 8.02 3.13
N SER A 145 10.72 8.71 2.46
CA SER A 145 10.88 8.64 1.00
C SER A 145 11.09 7.22 0.46
N GLU A 146 11.59 6.29 1.29
CA GLU A 146 11.85 4.91 0.89
C GLU A 146 10.66 3.95 1.09
N HIS A 147 9.63 4.35 1.83
CA HIS A 147 8.53 3.46 2.18
C HIS A 147 7.39 3.46 1.15
N ASP A 148 6.94 2.28 0.73
CA ASP A 148 5.97 2.13 -0.37
C ASP A 148 4.62 2.80 -0.06
N THR A 149 4.09 2.68 1.16
CA THR A 149 2.87 3.40 1.59
C THR A 149 2.98 4.91 1.43
N TRP A 150 4.13 5.51 1.73
CA TRP A 150 4.32 6.96 1.56
C TRP A 150 4.35 7.33 0.07
N LYS A 151 5.12 6.58 -0.74
CA LYS A 151 5.16 6.75 -2.21
C LYS A 151 3.75 6.65 -2.81
N LEU A 152 2.95 5.69 -2.34
CA LEU A 152 1.59 5.42 -2.81
C LEU A 152 0.62 6.55 -2.44
N ASN A 153 0.69 6.99 -1.20
CA ASN A 153 -0.06 8.13 -0.70
C ASN A 153 0.29 9.40 -1.48
N VAL A 154 1.58 9.64 -1.74
CA VAL A 154 2.04 10.81 -2.52
C VAL A 154 1.50 10.72 -3.95
N ALA A 155 1.54 9.53 -4.54
CA ALA A 155 0.96 9.27 -5.86
C ALA A 155 -0.54 9.58 -5.90
N HIS A 156 -1.32 9.22 -4.87
CA HIS A 156 -2.75 9.55 -4.78
C HIS A 156 -2.97 11.07 -4.75
N VAL A 157 -2.23 11.80 -3.91
CA VAL A 157 -2.36 13.26 -3.82
C VAL A 157 -1.97 13.94 -5.14
N LEU A 158 -0.87 13.53 -5.77
CA LEU A 158 -0.45 14.06 -7.06
C LEU A 158 -1.50 13.78 -8.15
N LEU A 159 -2.11 12.59 -8.13
CA LEU A 159 -3.19 12.24 -9.06
C LEU A 159 -4.41 13.17 -8.88
N MET A 160 -4.82 13.43 -7.64
CA MET A 160 -5.94 14.33 -7.33
C MET A 160 -5.63 15.80 -7.65
N ARG A 161 -4.34 16.18 -7.69
CA ARG A 161 -3.88 17.52 -8.08
C ARG A 161 -3.62 17.64 -9.58
N GLU A 162 -4.03 16.64 -10.37
CA GLU A 162 -3.86 16.58 -11.82
C GLU A 162 -2.38 16.58 -12.25
N GLN A 163 -1.46 16.24 -11.33
CA GLN A 163 -0.03 16.09 -11.61
C GLN A 163 0.26 14.66 -12.08
N TYR A 164 -0.35 14.27 -13.20
CA TYR A 164 -0.41 12.86 -13.64
C TYR A 164 0.96 12.25 -13.93
N LYS A 165 1.89 13.02 -14.49
CA LYS A 165 3.25 12.56 -14.82
C LYS A 165 4.04 12.18 -13.56
N GLU A 166 3.94 13.01 -12.52
CA GLU A 166 4.63 12.79 -11.26
C GLU A 166 3.97 11.66 -10.47
N ALA A 167 2.64 11.61 -10.45
CA ALA A 167 1.88 10.50 -9.88
C ALA A 167 2.26 9.15 -10.50
N ALA A 168 2.35 9.09 -11.83
CA ALA A 168 2.72 7.89 -12.56
C ALA A 168 4.10 7.35 -12.15
N ASN A 169 5.09 8.23 -11.96
CA ASN A 169 6.44 7.81 -11.54
C ASN A 169 6.44 7.11 -10.18
N PHE A 170 5.65 7.60 -9.22
CA PHE A 170 5.54 6.96 -7.90
C PHE A 170 4.84 5.60 -7.96
N TYR A 171 3.72 5.51 -8.68
CA TYR A 171 3.04 4.24 -8.88
C TYR A 171 3.90 3.23 -9.64
N GLU A 172 4.61 3.65 -10.68
CA GLU A 172 5.49 2.80 -11.47
C GLU A 172 6.64 2.23 -10.62
N GLY A 173 7.23 3.05 -9.73
CA GLY A 173 8.25 2.57 -8.79
C GLY A 173 7.73 1.43 -7.89
N ILE A 174 6.50 1.54 -7.40
CA ILE A 174 5.87 0.50 -6.57
C ILE A 174 5.58 -0.76 -7.39
N VAL A 175 5.05 -0.61 -8.60
CA VAL A 175 4.72 -1.73 -9.49
C VAL A 175 5.99 -2.46 -9.93
N LYS A 176 7.05 -1.75 -10.31
CA LYS A 176 8.34 -2.34 -10.67
C LYS A 176 9.00 -3.08 -9.51
N LYS A 177 8.95 -2.53 -8.30
CA LYS A 177 9.47 -3.22 -7.11
C LYS A 177 8.74 -4.53 -6.82
N ASN A 178 7.44 -4.59 -7.12
CA ASN A 178 6.59 -5.75 -6.87
C ASN A 178 6.24 -6.51 -8.16
N TYR A 179 7.02 -6.37 -9.22
CA TYR A 179 6.67 -6.88 -10.54
C TYR A 179 6.42 -8.40 -10.48
N ASP A 180 7.30 -9.18 -9.85
CA ASP A 180 7.19 -10.65 -9.71
C ASP A 180 5.89 -11.12 -9.05
N LYS A 181 5.32 -10.26 -8.20
CA LYS A 181 4.09 -10.48 -7.45
C LYS A 181 3.12 -9.34 -7.71
N ILE A 182 2.89 -9.01 -8.99
CA ILE A 182 2.06 -7.87 -9.37
C ILE A 182 0.65 -7.90 -8.78
N LEU A 183 0.12 -9.10 -8.51
CA LEU A 183 -1.17 -9.31 -7.84
C LEU A 183 -1.18 -8.89 -6.37
N ASN A 184 -0.01 -8.71 -5.74
CA ASN A 184 0.12 -8.17 -4.38
C ASN A 184 0.02 -6.65 -4.36
N VAL A 185 0.14 -5.98 -5.52
CA VAL A 185 -0.13 -4.54 -5.62
C VAL A 185 -1.65 -4.36 -5.64
N SER A 186 -2.16 -3.40 -4.86
CA SER A 186 -3.60 -3.16 -4.80
C SER A 186 -4.17 -2.87 -6.19
N ALA A 187 -5.34 -3.44 -6.50
CA ALA A 187 -6.01 -3.20 -7.79
C ALA A 187 -6.28 -1.70 -8.02
N GLY A 188 -6.56 -0.94 -6.96
CA GLY A 188 -6.71 0.51 -7.02
C GLY A 188 -5.44 1.24 -7.47
N SER A 189 -4.27 0.85 -6.97
CA SER A 189 -2.99 1.44 -7.39
C SER A 189 -2.66 1.15 -8.85
N LEU A 190 -2.95 -0.07 -9.32
CA LEU A 190 -2.79 -0.44 -10.73
C LEU A 190 -3.74 0.34 -11.63
N ALA A 191 -5.01 0.52 -11.22
CA ALA A 191 -5.98 1.33 -11.94
C ALA A 191 -5.56 2.81 -12.00
N ASN A 192 -5.11 3.37 -10.87
CA ASN A 192 -4.64 4.75 -10.78
C ASN A 192 -3.39 5.00 -11.62
N LEU A 193 -2.48 4.03 -11.73
CA LEU A 193 -1.36 4.09 -12.67
C LEU A 193 -1.84 4.16 -14.13
N CYS A 194 -2.85 3.35 -14.49
CA CYS A 194 -3.43 3.39 -15.84
C CYS A 194 -4.09 4.74 -16.13
N VAL A 195 -4.86 5.28 -15.17
CA VAL A 195 -5.47 6.61 -15.28
C VAL A 195 -4.40 7.68 -15.44
N ALA A 196 -3.36 7.67 -14.60
CA ALA A 196 -2.26 8.62 -14.68
C ALA A 196 -1.59 8.63 -16.06
N TYR A 197 -1.35 7.45 -16.65
CA TYR A 197 -0.78 7.37 -18.00
C TYR A 197 -1.72 7.83 -19.10
N ILE A 198 -3.01 7.51 -19.03
CA ILE A 198 -4.00 7.98 -20.01
C ILE A 198 -4.09 9.51 -19.95
N MET A 199 -4.24 10.08 -18.75
CA MET A 199 -4.37 11.52 -18.57
C MET A 199 -3.07 12.26 -18.97
N ALA A 200 -1.91 11.72 -18.61
CA ALA A 200 -0.62 12.29 -19.04
C ALA A 200 -0.42 12.25 -20.56
N ALA A 201 -1.01 11.27 -21.26
CA ALA A 201 -0.98 11.19 -22.73
C ALA A 201 -1.92 12.21 -23.39
N TYR A 202 -3.05 12.54 -22.75
CA TYR A 202 -3.94 13.62 -23.21
C TYR A 202 -3.26 15.00 -23.13
N GLU A 203 -2.45 15.24 -22.09
CA GLU A 203 -1.74 16.51 -21.91
C GLU A 203 -0.57 16.71 -22.88
N ASP A 204 0.03 15.62 -23.38
CA ASP A 204 1.26 15.66 -24.17
C ASP A 204 1.28 14.50 -25.20
N PRO A 205 0.53 14.63 -26.32
CA PRO A 205 0.29 13.53 -27.27
C PRO A 205 1.55 13.07 -28.01
N ASP A 206 2.52 13.96 -28.19
CA ASP A 206 3.77 13.68 -28.90
C ASP A 206 4.81 12.96 -28.04
N ARG A 207 4.60 12.93 -26.71
CA ARG A 207 5.46 12.22 -25.80
C ARG A 207 5.11 10.74 -25.81
N ARG A 208 5.99 9.94 -26.43
CA ARG A 208 5.97 8.47 -26.32
C ARG A 208 6.19 8.06 -24.87
N LEU A 209 5.11 8.00 -24.12
CA LEU A 209 5.02 7.39 -22.82
C LEU A 209 5.33 5.89 -23.02
N TYR A 210 6.46 5.41 -22.49
CA TYR A 210 6.92 4.00 -22.51
C TYR A 210 6.02 3.08 -21.65
N HIS A 211 4.71 3.30 -21.70
CA HIS A 211 3.75 2.89 -20.67
C HIS A 211 2.63 2.00 -21.20
N SER A 212 2.48 1.88 -22.53
CA SER A 212 1.57 0.93 -23.17
C SER A 212 1.94 -0.54 -22.84
N CYS A 213 3.21 -0.84 -22.57
CA CYS A 213 3.64 -2.19 -22.18
C CYS A 213 3.10 -2.55 -20.79
N ILE A 214 3.45 -1.77 -19.77
CA ILE A 214 3.08 -2.09 -18.39
C ILE A 214 1.55 -2.10 -18.23
N VAL A 215 0.86 -1.12 -18.83
CA VAL A 215 -0.61 -1.05 -18.78
C VAL A 215 -1.26 -2.25 -19.46
N ASN A 216 -0.90 -2.58 -20.70
CA ASN A 216 -1.48 -3.72 -21.38
C ASN A 216 -1.10 -5.06 -20.72
N LEU A 217 0.09 -5.17 -20.13
CA LEU A 217 0.53 -6.37 -19.43
C LEU A 217 -0.21 -6.55 -18.10
N VAL A 218 -0.41 -5.48 -17.33
CA VAL A 218 -1.21 -5.46 -16.09
C VAL A 218 -2.66 -5.81 -16.38
N ILE A 219 -3.28 -5.12 -17.34
CA ILE A 219 -4.67 -5.37 -17.75
C ILE A 219 -4.79 -6.81 -18.25
N GLY A 220 -3.87 -7.25 -19.11
CA GLY A 220 -3.87 -8.59 -19.66
C GLY A 220 -3.79 -9.68 -18.59
N THR A 221 -2.86 -9.53 -17.65
CA THR A 221 -2.67 -10.46 -16.52
C THR A 221 -3.91 -10.51 -15.62
N LEU A 222 -4.51 -9.36 -15.31
CA LEU A 222 -5.71 -9.28 -14.47
C LEU A 222 -6.90 -10.01 -15.13
N TYR A 223 -7.12 -9.80 -16.42
CA TYR A 223 -8.22 -10.44 -17.15
C TYR A 223 -8.00 -11.96 -17.27
N CYS A 224 -6.77 -12.42 -17.50
CA CYS A 224 -6.44 -13.85 -17.47
C CYS A 224 -6.70 -14.45 -16.08
N ALA A 225 -6.34 -13.75 -14.99
CA ALA A 225 -6.59 -14.21 -13.62
C ALA A 225 -8.10 -14.31 -13.28
N LYS A 226 -8.94 -13.51 -13.95
CA LYS A 226 -10.41 -13.56 -13.82
C LYS A 226 -11.09 -14.51 -14.82
N GLY A 227 -10.31 -15.25 -15.62
CA GLY A 227 -10.81 -16.22 -16.60
C GLY A 227 -11.24 -15.62 -17.94
N ASN A 228 -11.09 -14.32 -18.15
CA ASN A 228 -11.37 -13.67 -19.44
C ASN A 228 -10.10 -13.68 -20.30
N TYR A 229 -9.78 -14.86 -20.84
CA TYR A 229 -8.51 -15.10 -21.50
C TYR A 229 -8.38 -14.43 -22.87
N GLU A 230 -9.42 -14.42 -23.71
CA GLU A 230 -9.30 -13.82 -25.07
C GLU A 230 -8.90 -12.34 -25.01
N PHE A 231 -9.59 -11.55 -24.17
CA PHE A 231 -9.24 -10.15 -23.98
C PHE A 231 -7.89 -10.01 -23.26
N GLY A 232 -7.66 -10.83 -22.22
CA GLY A 232 -6.43 -10.80 -21.44
C GLY A 232 -5.19 -11.03 -22.31
N ILE A 233 -5.19 -12.10 -23.08
CA ILE A 233 -4.08 -12.48 -23.97
C ILE A 233 -3.89 -11.46 -25.10
N SER A 234 -4.97 -10.92 -25.69
CA SER A 234 -4.85 -9.83 -26.67
C SER A 234 -4.11 -8.62 -26.11
N ARG A 235 -4.33 -8.28 -24.84
CA ARG A 235 -3.61 -7.19 -24.16
C ARG A 235 -2.16 -7.59 -23.85
N VAL A 236 -1.92 -8.81 -23.37
CA VAL A 236 -0.55 -9.32 -23.16
C VAL A 236 0.27 -9.23 -24.45
N MET A 237 -0.26 -9.66 -25.60
CA MET A 237 0.45 -9.59 -26.88
C MET A 237 0.76 -8.13 -27.28
N LYS A 238 -0.24 -7.24 -27.21
CA LYS A 238 -0.08 -5.80 -27.50
C LYS A 238 0.93 -5.10 -26.58
N SER A 239 1.11 -5.61 -25.36
CA SER A 239 2.08 -5.02 -24.44
C SER A 239 3.51 -5.08 -24.98
N LEU A 240 3.82 -6.12 -25.75
CA LEU A 240 5.16 -6.44 -26.23
C LEU A 240 5.50 -5.77 -27.57
N GLU A 241 4.59 -4.98 -28.16
CA GLU A 241 4.82 -4.28 -29.42
C GLU A 241 5.48 -2.90 -29.22
N PRO A 242 6.58 -2.56 -29.92
CA PRO A 242 7.29 -3.38 -30.91
C PRO A 242 8.27 -4.38 -30.26
N PHE A 243 8.23 -5.63 -30.73
CA PHE A 243 8.91 -6.79 -30.13
C PHE A 243 10.42 -6.55 -29.93
N GLN A 244 11.07 -5.98 -30.94
CA GLN A 244 12.51 -5.68 -30.98
C GLN A 244 13.00 -4.77 -29.84
N ARG A 245 12.11 -4.02 -29.19
CA ARG A 245 12.46 -3.09 -28.11
C ARG A 245 11.86 -3.45 -26.75
N LYS A 246 10.77 -4.22 -26.74
CA LYS A 246 9.95 -4.43 -25.53
C LYS A 246 9.94 -5.87 -25.02
N ILE A 247 10.34 -6.84 -25.83
CA ILE A 247 10.62 -8.18 -25.31
C ILE A 247 11.93 -8.12 -24.52
N SER A 248 11.81 -8.39 -23.22
CA SER A 248 12.91 -8.60 -22.30
C SER A 248 12.61 -9.85 -21.47
N THR A 249 13.62 -10.36 -20.76
CA THR A 249 13.44 -11.50 -19.85
C THR A 249 12.32 -11.28 -18.85
N GLU A 250 12.16 -10.04 -18.38
CA GLU A 250 11.12 -9.65 -17.42
C GLU A 250 9.74 -9.58 -18.07
N THR A 251 9.57 -8.90 -19.21
CA THR A 251 8.25 -8.78 -19.86
C THR A 251 7.74 -10.12 -20.38
N TRP A 252 8.65 -10.97 -20.87
CA TRP A 252 8.34 -12.34 -21.29
C TRP A 252 7.91 -13.24 -20.13
N TYR A 253 8.46 -13.03 -18.93
CA TYR A 253 8.11 -13.83 -17.75
C TYR A 253 6.61 -13.75 -17.40
N TYR A 254 5.96 -12.59 -17.58
CA TYR A 254 4.51 -12.46 -17.35
C TYR A 254 3.69 -12.94 -18.53
N ALA A 255 4.16 -12.66 -19.75
CA ALA A 255 3.47 -13.11 -20.95
C ALA A 255 3.34 -14.64 -20.95
N LYS A 256 4.46 -15.36 -20.74
CA LYS A 256 4.45 -16.83 -20.69
C LYS A 256 3.51 -17.39 -19.62
N ARG A 257 3.36 -16.74 -18.46
CA ARG A 257 2.46 -17.22 -17.39
C ARG A 257 1.00 -17.10 -17.79
N CYS A 258 0.63 -16.05 -18.51
CA CYS A 258 -0.73 -15.89 -19.03
C CYS A 258 -1.04 -16.97 -20.08
N PHE A 259 -0.10 -17.23 -21.00
CA PHE A 259 -0.24 -18.31 -21.99
C PHE A 259 -0.28 -19.70 -21.36
N LEU A 260 0.58 -20.00 -20.38
CA LEU A 260 0.55 -21.28 -19.66
C LEU A 260 -0.77 -21.48 -18.91
N SER A 261 -1.28 -20.45 -18.25
CA SER A 261 -2.58 -20.49 -17.58
C SER A 261 -3.72 -20.74 -18.56
N LEU A 262 -3.71 -20.07 -19.72
CA LEU A 262 -4.67 -20.33 -20.80
C LEU A 262 -4.61 -21.79 -21.25
N LEU A 263 -3.41 -22.28 -21.60
CA LEU A 263 -3.21 -23.65 -22.10
C LEU A 263 -3.65 -24.71 -21.09
N GLU A 264 -3.37 -24.50 -19.79
CA GLU A 264 -3.86 -25.34 -18.71
C GLU A 264 -5.40 -25.39 -18.72
N LYS A 265 -6.06 -24.23 -18.79
CA LYS A 265 -7.54 -24.18 -18.79
C LYS A 265 -8.16 -24.76 -20.06
N MET A 266 -7.53 -24.59 -21.22
CA MET A 266 -7.96 -25.25 -22.46
C MET A 266 -7.80 -26.78 -22.38
N ALA A 267 -6.67 -27.26 -21.85
CA ALA A 267 -6.42 -28.69 -21.64
C ALA A 267 -7.44 -29.31 -20.67
N MET A 268 -7.84 -28.57 -19.63
CA MET A 268 -8.91 -28.97 -18.71
C MET A 268 -10.33 -28.82 -19.29
N ARG A 269 -10.49 -28.32 -20.52
CA ARG A 269 -11.78 -28.00 -21.16
C ARG A 269 -12.64 -27.01 -20.38
N LEU A 270 -11.99 -26.12 -19.63
CA LEU A 270 -12.63 -25.07 -18.85
C LEU A 270 -12.77 -23.77 -19.65
N VAL A 271 -11.99 -23.61 -20.70
CA VAL A 271 -11.96 -22.44 -21.59
C VAL A 271 -11.87 -22.92 -23.04
N PHE A 272 -12.64 -22.28 -23.92
CA PHE A 272 -12.56 -22.46 -25.36
C PHE A 272 -12.32 -21.09 -25.99
N MET A 273 -11.32 -20.98 -26.85
CA MET A 273 -11.03 -19.75 -27.60
C MET A 273 -11.62 -19.85 -29.01
N ARG A 274 -11.84 -18.69 -29.64
CA ARG A 274 -12.12 -18.63 -31.08
C ARG A 274 -10.88 -18.98 -31.88
N ASP A 275 -11.06 -19.68 -33.00
CA ASP A 275 -9.99 -20.07 -33.92
C ASP A 275 -9.10 -18.89 -34.32
N SER A 276 -9.69 -17.71 -34.56
CA SER A 276 -8.94 -16.48 -34.87
C SER A 276 -7.98 -16.05 -33.76
N CYS A 277 -8.37 -16.24 -32.50
CA CYS A 277 -7.53 -15.91 -31.36
C CYS A 277 -6.42 -16.94 -31.18
N ASP A 278 -6.66 -18.21 -31.48
CA ASP A 278 -5.62 -19.25 -31.49
C ASP A 278 -4.57 -18.95 -32.56
N GLU A 279 -5.00 -18.59 -33.77
CA GLU A 279 -4.11 -18.18 -34.87
C GLU A 279 -3.26 -16.95 -34.50
N ASP A 280 -3.86 -15.91 -33.94
CA ASP A 280 -3.15 -14.72 -33.44
C ASP A 280 -2.09 -15.09 -32.39
N CYS A 281 -2.41 -16.02 -31.49
CA CYS A 281 -1.48 -16.48 -30.45
C CYS A 281 -0.29 -17.23 -31.05
N ILE A 282 -0.53 -18.13 -32.00
CA ILE A 282 0.54 -18.88 -32.67
C ILE A 282 1.47 -17.92 -33.41
N GLN A 283 0.90 -17.01 -34.21
CA GLN A 283 1.68 -16.02 -34.95
C GLN A 283 2.51 -15.13 -34.00
N PHE A 284 1.92 -14.70 -32.88
CA PHE A 284 2.63 -13.93 -31.88
C PHE A 284 3.81 -14.70 -31.28
N LEU A 285 3.63 -15.99 -30.95
CA LEU A 285 4.70 -16.82 -30.37
C LEU A 285 5.82 -17.06 -31.37
N GLU A 286 5.50 -17.27 -32.65
CA GLU A 286 6.49 -17.38 -33.74
C GLU A 286 7.30 -16.10 -33.92
N LEU A 287 6.67 -14.93 -33.76
CA LEU A 287 7.37 -13.64 -33.82
C LEU A 287 8.28 -13.37 -32.61
N CYS A 288 8.11 -14.13 -31.53
CA CYS A 288 8.93 -14.03 -30.31
C CYS A 288 10.14 -14.99 -30.30
N GLU A 289 10.21 -15.93 -31.24
CA GLU A 289 11.34 -16.86 -31.45
C GLU A 289 12.55 -16.15 -32.07
#